data_AF-A0A6P8SN35-F1
#
_entry.id   AF-A0A6P8SN35-F1
#
_cell.length_a   1.000
_cell.length_b   1.000
_cell.length_c   1.000
_cell.angle_alpha   90.00
_cell.angle_beta   90.00
_cell.angle_gamma   90.00
#
_symmetry.space_group_name_H-M   'P 1'
#
loop_
_entity.id
_entity.type
_entity.pdbx_description
1 polymer ?
#
loop_
_entity_poly.entity_id
_entity_poly.type
_entity_poly.pdbx_seq_one_letter_code
_entity_poly.pdbx_strand_id
1 'polypeptide(L)'
;MFIGFAGRLKPQPANSIKASNYMLRHIYTTMKITLRDSSPVVLTHNQCSCVAGTVLCNHTVTLLFQTAHYTELNMPVVPPVHSCTESEQQWHKPRTMGVKPGPINSMVFTKPVPNRMVQTGVRSGFYRGMVGPLPDPCLFRVTEAYSAFSIEDRPLVTTMNMRPDKPLVESAFGIVQEGSVLSYQMPALTSRYTTLHTDTPPTPHLPIEGYVILPCDLPLVCSEEEQLHMNSLSVDLEMSHKIEEATREQSSSSEWHLLRKPRVTASRFREICHVRGESSANSLAERILKGTRQTAEMRRGAEMEPTVAAEYSRLANVNYSPCGLVIHPSTPWLGASPDGVVFDPTEYPQFGLVEFKCPNVPNYVD
;
A
#
# COMPACT_ATOMS: atom_id res chain seq x y z
N MET A 1 9.43 7.33 -30.12
CA MET A 1 7.99 7.05 -30.26
C MET A 1 7.33 8.35 -30.69
N PHE A 2 6.88 8.41 -31.94
CA PHE A 2 6.26 9.60 -32.53
C PHE A 2 4.81 9.73 -32.04
N ILE A 3 4.38 10.94 -31.68
CA ILE A 3 2.95 11.29 -31.57
C ILE A 3 2.78 12.62 -32.30
N GLY A 4 2.00 12.61 -33.38
CA GLY A 4 1.71 13.77 -34.22
C GLY A 4 0.60 14.63 -33.63
N PHE A 5 0.76 15.95 -33.71
CA PHE A 5 -0.29 16.92 -33.44
C PHE A 5 -0.86 17.43 -34.77
N ALA A 6 -2.12 17.09 -35.04
CA ALA A 6 -2.92 17.68 -36.09
C ALA A 6 -3.96 18.60 -35.44
N GLY A 7 -3.68 19.90 -35.45
CA GLY A 7 -4.62 20.94 -35.04
C GLY A 7 -4.17 22.27 -35.65
N ARG A 8 -4.90 22.75 -36.66
CA ARG A 8 -4.60 24.03 -37.33
C ARG A 8 -4.76 25.19 -36.35
N LEU A 9 -3.66 25.78 -35.90
CA LEU A 9 -3.65 27.12 -35.33
C LEU A 9 -3.70 28.14 -36.49
N LYS A 10 -4.65 29.08 -36.42
CA LYS A 10 -4.69 30.23 -37.34
C LYS A 10 -3.48 31.16 -37.07
N PRO A 11 -2.95 31.85 -38.08
CA PRO A 11 -1.68 32.56 -37.98
C PRO A 11 -1.85 33.84 -37.12
N GLN A 12 -1.14 33.89 -35.99
CA GLN A 12 -0.77 35.15 -35.32
C GLN A 12 0.75 35.22 -35.21
N PRO A 13 1.36 36.41 -35.39
CA PRO A 13 2.82 36.52 -35.44
C PRO A 13 3.41 36.35 -34.03
N ALA A 14 4.31 35.36 -33.89
CA ALA A 14 5.24 35.15 -32.78
C ALA A 14 4.69 35.45 -31.36
N ASN A 15 3.93 34.51 -30.79
CA ASN A 15 3.45 34.62 -29.41
C ASN A 15 4.61 34.50 -28.41
N SER A 16 5.05 35.63 -27.83
CA SER A 16 5.89 35.62 -26.63
C SER A 16 4.98 35.47 -25.41
N ILE A 17 5.12 34.36 -24.66
CA ILE A 17 4.36 34.14 -23.43
C ILE A 17 5.21 34.64 -22.24
N LYS A 18 4.70 35.65 -21.53
CA LYS A 18 5.27 36.13 -20.26
C LYS A 18 4.38 35.61 -19.13
N ALA A 19 4.96 34.90 -18.17
CA ALA A 19 4.26 34.42 -16.98
C ALA A 19 5.03 34.80 -15.71
N SER A 20 4.32 35.35 -14.72
CA SER A 20 4.82 35.61 -13.37
C SER A 20 4.04 34.72 -12.40
N ASN A 21 4.68 33.71 -11.82
CA ASN A 21 4.05 32.83 -10.83
C ASN A 21 4.42 33.25 -9.40
N TYR A 22 3.41 33.29 -8.53
CA TYR A 22 3.53 33.53 -7.09
C TYR A 22 3.52 32.17 -6.38
N MET A 23 4.65 31.75 -5.79
CA MET A 23 4.63 30.67 -4.80
C MET A 23 5.51 31.02 -3.60
N LEU A 24 4.95 30.71 -2.44
CA LEU A 24 5.42 30.89 -1.06
C LEU A 24 6.95 31.00 -0.88
N ARG A 25 7.35 32.13 -0.26
CA ARG A 25 8.70 32.69 -0.02
C ARG A 25 9.16 33.64 -1.13
N HIS A 26 9.33 34.90 -0.75
CA HIS A 26 9.58 36.07 -1.60
C HIS A 26 10.78 35.97 -2.55
N ILE A 27 10.62 35.27 -3.68
CA ILE A 27 11.49 35.39 -4.84
C ILE A 27 10.61 35.34 -6.09
N TYR A 28 10.34 36.49 -6.70
CA TYR A 28 9.64 36.58 -7.97
C TYR A 28 10.52 35.94 -9.05
N THR A 29 10.08 34.80 -9.59
CA THR A 29 10.78 34.15 -10.68
C THR A 29 10.12 34.53 -12.00
N THR A 30 10.76 35.41 -12.77
CA THR A 30 10.28 35.83 -14.09
C THR A 30 10.71 34.80 -15.13
N MET A 31 9.75 34.30 -15.90
CA MET A 31 10.00 33.31 -16.95
C MET A 31 9.50 33.82 -18.31
N LYS A 32 10.30 33.59 -19.34
CA LYS A 32 9.97 33.91 -20.73
C LYS A 32 10.39 32.75 -21.63
N ILE A 33 9.46 32.28 -22.44
CA ILE A 33 9.72 31.27 -23.48
C ILE A 33 9.23 31.76 -24.83
N THR A 34 9.95 31.40 -25.88
CA THR A 34 9.59 31.68 -27.27
C THR A 34 9.53 30.37 -28.04
N LEU A 35 8.34 30.04 -28.55
CA LEU A 35 8.11 28.86 -29.38
C LEU A 35 8.04 29.27 -30.84
N ARG A 36 8.68 28.50 -31.72
CA ARG A 36 8.52 28.63 -33.17
C ARG A 36 7.43 27.66 -33.62
N ASP A 37 6.41 28.21 -34.26
CA ASP A 37 5.36 27.44 -34.90
C ASP A 37 5.95 26.61 -36.06
N SER A 38 6.15 25.33 -35.80
CA SER A 38 6.77 24.34 -36.69
C SER A 38 6.28 22.95 -36.26
N SER A 39 6.39 21.95 -37.14
CA SER A 39 6.07 20.56 -36.80
C SER A 39 7.35 19.73 -36.89
N PRO A 40 7.97 19.35 -35.74
CA PRO A 40 7.56 19.58 -34.36
C PRO A 40 7.80 21.03 -33.88
N VAL A 41 7.04 21.47 -32.86
CA VAL A 41 7.19 22.82 -32.27
C VAL A 41 8.56 22.94 -31.61
N VAL A 42 9.32 23.98 -31.98
CA VAL A 42 10.69 24.18 -31.48
C VAL A 42 10.75 25.31 -30.46
N LEU A 43 11.33 25.02 -29.29
CA LEU A 43 11.71 26.03 -28.31
C LEU A 43 12.94 26.80 -28.81
N THR A 44 12.78 28.08 -29.12
CA THR A 44 13.86 28.92 -29.70
C THR A 44 14.59 29.74 -28.65
N HIS A 45 13.91 30.12 -27.58
CA HIS A 45 14.49 30.89 -26.50
C HIS A 45 13.82 30.55 -25.18
N ASN A 46 14.61 30.40 -24.12
CA ASN A 46 14.13 30.32 -22.76
C ASN A 46 14.97 31.25 -21.87
N GLN A 47 14.30 31.89 -20.92
CA GLN A 47 14.94 32.70 -19.90
C GLN A 47 14.14 32.55 -18.60
N CYS A 48 14.85 32.21 -17.53
CA CYS A 48 14.27 32.12 -16.19
C CYS A 48 15.17 32.89 -15.22
N SER A 49 14.62 33.62 -14.26
CA SER A 49 15.43 34.35 -13.27
C SER A 49 15.93 33.48 -12.11
N CYS A 50 15.81 32.14 -12.20
CA CYS A 50 16.36 31.22 -11.20
C CYS A 50 17.87 31.00 -11.37
N VAL A 51 18.51 30.36 -10.40
CA VAL A 51 19.97 30.07 -10.41
C VAL A 51 20.41 29.27 -11.65
N ALA A 52 19.55 28.40 -12.17
CA ALA A 52 19.79 27.63 -13.40
C ALA A 52 19.29 28.33 -14.68
N GLY A 53 19.04 29.65 -14.61
CA GLY A 53 18.22 30.43 -15.54
C GLY A 53 18.68 30.52 -17.00
N THR A 54 19.91 30.10 -17.28
CA THR A 54 20.54 30.04 -18.62
C THR A 54 20.46 28.64 -19.25
N VAL A 55 19.96 27.65 -18.51
CA VAL A 55 19.78 26.25 -18.94
C VAL A 55 18.29 25.88 -18.77
N LEU A 56 17.87 24.73 -19.32
CA LEU A 56 16.52 24.20 -19.17
C LEU A 56 16.24 23.83 -17.70
N CYS A 57 15.76 24.79 -16.90
CA CYS A 57 15.43 24.57 -15.51
C CYS A 57 14.05 23.92 -15.34
N ASN A 58 13.82 23.28 -14.20
CA ASN A 58 12.53 22.65 -13.90
C ASN A 58 11.36 23.63 -13.99
N HIS A 59 11.56 24.92 -13.72
CA HIS A 59 10.50 25.92 -13.86
C HIS A 59 10.06 26.13 -15.32
N THR A 60 11.03 26.18 -16.25
CA THR A 60 10.77 26.27 -17.69
C THR A 60 10.07 25.00 -18.19
N VAL A 61 10.49 23.83 -17.70
CA VAL A 61 9.86 22.54 -18.03
C VAL A 61 8.41 22.51 -17.54
N THR A 62 8.16 22.86 -16.29
CA THR A 62 6.80 22.92 -15.73
C THR A 62 5.90 23.87 -16.51
N LEU A 63 6.42 25.04 -16.92
CA LEU A 63 5.66 25.99 -17.74
C LEU A 63 5.27 25.40 -19.11
N LEU A 64 6.17 24.64 -19.75
CA LEU A 64 5.88 23.96 -21.01
C LEU A 64 4.79 22.88 -20.83
N PHE A 65 4.89 22.05 -19.80
CA PHE A 65 3.87 21.03 -19.49
C PHE A 65 2.51 21.67 -19.17
N GLN A 66 2.49 22.73 -18.38
CA GLN A 66 1.27 23.44 -18.04
C GLN A 66 0.61 24.07 -19.27
N THR A 67 1.42 24.66 -20.17
CA THR A 67 0.92 25.25 -21.42
C THR A 67 0.36 24.18 -22.36
N ALA A 68 1.03 23.02 -22.48
CA ALA A 68 0.54 21.89 -23.27
C ALA A 68 -0.79 21.37 -22.71
N HIS A 69 -0.88 21.16 -21.40
CA HIS A 69 -2.09 20.69 -20.74
C HIS A 69 -3.28 21.66 -20.93
N TYR A 70 -3.05 22.98 -20.83
CA TYR A 70 -4.12 23.97 -21.09
C TYR A 70 -4.55 24.02 -22.55
N THR A 71 -3.62 23.74 -23.48
CA THR A 71 -3.92 23.65 -24.91
C THR A 71 -4.80 22.42 -25.20
N GLU A 72 -4.48 21.26 -24.61
CA GLU A 72 -5.29 20.04 -24.73
C GLU A 72 -6.71 20.23 -24.17
N LEU A 73 -6.86 21.03 -23.12
CA LEU A 73 -8.14 21.40 -22.53
C LEU A 73 -8.88 22.54 -23.28
N ASN A 74 -8.36 23.02 -24.42
CA ASN A 74 -8.91 24.14 -25.20
C ASN A 74 -9.17 25.41 -24.37
N MET A 75 -8.34 25.68 -23.34
CA MET A 75 -8.50 26.88 -22.51
C MET A 75 -7.79 28.09 -23.17
N PRO A 76 -8.53 29.16 -23.53
CA PRO A 76 -7.95 30.31 -24.23
C PRO A 76 -7.13 31.24 -23.32
N VAL A 77 -7.31 31.14 -21.99
CA VAL A 77 -6.66 31.98 -20.99
C VAL A 77 -6.28 31.13 -19.78
N VAL A 78 -5.14 31.41 -19.16
CA VAL A 78 -4.72 30.76 -17.91
C VAL A 78 -5.74 31.11 -16.80
N PRO A 79 -6.33 30.12 -16.10
CA PRO A 79 -7.24 30.38 -15.01
C PRO A 79 -6.57 31.23 -13.91
N PRO A 80 -7.26 32.24 -13.35
CA PRO A 80 -6.70 33.05 -12.27
C PRO A 80 -6.40 32.17 -11.05
N VAL A 81 -5.25 32.42 -10.41
CA VAL A 81 -4.90 31.77 -9.14
C VAL A 81 -5.71 32.45 -8.05
N HIS A 82 -6.83 31.85 -7.66
CA HIS A 82 -7.62 32.31 -6.53
C HIS A 82 -6.82 32.18 -5.22
N SER A 83 -6.95 33.18 -4.34
CA SER A 83 -6.36 33.10 -3.01
C SER A 83 -7.05 32.00 -2.19
N CYS A 84 -6.34 31.41 -1.22
CA CYS A 84 -6.91 30.32 -0.39
C CYS A 84 -8.15 30.73 0.42
N THR A 85 -8.48 32.02 0.46
CA THR A 85 -9.67 32.59 1.11
C THR A 85 -10.83 32.86 0.14
N GLU A 86 -10.61 32.80 -1.18
CA GLU A 86 -11.65 32.97 -2.21
C GLU A 86 -12.29 31.64 -2.65
N SER A 87 -11.78 30.50 -2.18
CA SER A 87 -12.32 29.17 -2.48
C SER A 87 -13.15 28.66 -1.31
N GLU A 88 -14.24 27.94 -1.62
CA GLU A 88 -14.96 27.17 -0.60
C GLU A 88 -13.99 26.23 0.12
N GLN A 89 -14.20 26.07 1.43
CA GLN A 89 -13.29 25.35 2.32
C GLN A 89 -13.05 23.92 1.81
N GLN A 90 -11.91 23.69 1.17
CA GLN A 90 -11.54 22.34 0.75
C GLN A 90 -11.14 21.53 1.99
N TRP A 91 -11.69 20.32 2.11
CA TRP A 91 -11.34 19.37 3.14
C TRP A 91 -9.82 19.26 3.26
N HIS A 92 -9.29 19.53 4.45
CA HIS A 92 -7.87 19.45 4.76
C HIS A 92 -7.38 18.04 4.39
N LYS A 93 -6.60 17.88 3.30
CA LYS A 93 -5.89 16.63 3.03
C LYS A 93 -4.78 16.48 4.06
N PRO A 94 -4.87 15.54 5.02
CA PRO A 94 -3.83 15.37 6.01
C PRO A 94 -2.53 14.90 5.34
N ARG A 95 -1.38 15.40 5.79
CA ARG A 95 -0.05 15.04 5.26
C ARG A 95 0.31 13.57 5.50
N THR A 96 -0.40 12.93 6.41
CA THR A 96 -0.35 11.51 6.72
C THR A 96 -1.73 10.91 6.47
N MET A 97 -1.80 9.83 5.68
CA MET A 97 -3.00 8.99 5.57
C MET A 97 -3.27 8.33 6.92
N GLY A 98 -3.88 9.06 7.86
CA GLY A 98 -4.22 8.55 9.20
C GLY A 98 -5.28 7.44 9.15
N VAL A 99 -6.06 7.39 8.07
CA VAL A 99 -7.02 6.33 7.78
C VAL A 99 -6.48 5.51 6.62
N LYS A 100 -6.16 4.24 6.89
CA LYS A 100 -5.83 3.30 5.81
C LYS A 100 -7.10 3.09 4.96
N PRO A 101 -7.02 3.18 3.63
CA PRO A 101 -8.13 2.79 2.79
C PRO A 101 -8.44 1.31 3.03
N GLY A 102 -9.71 0.99 3.16
CA GLY A 102 -10.18 -0.37 3.43
C GLY A 102 -11.67 -0.50 3.07
N PRO A 103 -12.20 -1.73 2.97
CA PRO A 103 -13.61 -1.94 2.66
C PRO A 103 -14.50 -1.25 3.69
N ILE A 104 -15.58 -0.60 3.25
CA ILE A 104 -16.48 0.15 4.15
C ILE A 104 -17.10 -0.73 5.24
N ASN A 105 -17.28 -2.04 4.96
CA ASN A 105 -17.77 -3.02 5.92
C ASN A 105 -16.78 -3.39 7.02
N SER A 106 -15.48 -3.18 6.77
CA SER A 106 -14.42 -3.38 7.77
C SER A 106 -14.16 -2.13 8.62
N MET A 107 -14.64 -0.96 8.19
CA MET A 107 -14.44 0.29 8.88
C MET A 107 -15.33 0.40 10.12
N VAL A 108 -14.71 0.80 11.23
CA VAL A 108 -15.40 1.11 12.49
C VAL A 108 -15.35 2.62 12.68
N PHE A 109 -16.51 3.27 12.54
CA PHE A 109 -16.64 4.71 12.73
C PHE A 109 -16.84 5.01 14.22
N THR A 110 -15.87 5.69 14.82
CA THR A 110 -15.91 6.10 16.23
C THR A 110 -16.08 7.60 16.34
N LYS A 111 -16.95 8.06 17.24
CA LYS A 111 -16.98 9.49 17.61
C LYS A 111 -15.64 9.87 18.24
N PRO A 112 -14.97 10.95 17.81
CA PRO A 112 -13.74 11.40 18.43
C PRO A 112 -14.05 11.89 19.85
N VAL A 113 -13.59 11.15 20.86
CA VAL A 113 -13.67 11.53 22.28
C VAL A 113 -12.26 11.52 22.84
N PRO A 114 -11.77 12.62 23.45
CA PRO A 114 -10.46 12.65 24.08
C PRO A 114 -10.33 11.54 25.12
N ASN A 115 -9.18 10.85 25.16
CA ASN A 115 -8.81 9.84 26.17
C ASN A 115 -9.62 8.53 26.22
N ARG A 116 -10.34 8.14 25.16
CA ARG A 116 -11.02 6.83 25.13
C ARG A 116 -10.13 5.74 24.49
N MET A 117 -9.79 4.70 25.27
CA MET A 117 -9.01 3.54 24.81
C MET A 117 -9.84 2.40 24.19
N VAL A 118 -11.16 2.39 24.37
CA VAL A 118 -12.03 1.27 23.93
C VAL A 118 -12.71 1.57 22.61
N GLN A 119 -12.51 0.69 21.62
CA GLN A 119 -13.08 0.75 20.27
C GLN A 119 -14.54 0.24 20.24
N THR A 120 -15.48 0.98 20.81
CA THR A 120 -16.91 0.81 20.48
C THR A 120 -17.28 1.83 19.40
N GLY A 121 -17.60 1.36 18.19
CA GLY A 121 -17.97 2.22 17.07
C GLY A 121 -19.07 1.62 16.19
N VAL A 122 -19.57 2.43 15.27
CA VAL A 122 -20.62 2.06 14.32
C VAL A 122 -19.96 1.41 13.10
N ARG A 123 -20.49 0.28 12.66
CA ARG A 123 -20.06 -0.42 11.44
C ARG A 123 -21.08 -0.20 10.32
N SER A 124 -20.64 -0.31 9.07
CA SER A 124 -21.55 -0.37 7.94
C SER A 124 -22.49 -1.57 8.09
N GLY A 125 -23.79 -1.31 7.97
CA GLY A 125 -24.83 -2.36 7.93
C GLY A 125 -25.03 -2.93 6.52
N PHE A 126 -24.15 -2.64 5.56
CA PHE A 126 -24.32 -3.06 4.17
C PHE A 126 -24.21 -4.58 4.04
N TYR A 127 -25.29 -5.22 3.58
CA TYR A 127 -25.40 -6.66 3.41
C TYR A 127 -25.93 -7.01 2.02
N ARG A 128 -25.73 -8.26 1.60
CA ARG A 128 -26.31 -8.78 0.36
C ARG A 128 -27.79 -9.07 0.57
N GLY A 129 -28.65 -8.16 0.14
CA GLY A 129 -30.11 -8.31 0.23
C GLY A 129 -30.74 -9.21 -0.83
N MET A 130 -29.97 -9.67 -1.82
CA MET A 130 -30.48 -10.53 -2.90
C MET A 130 -29.88 -11.94 -2.84
N VAL A 131 -30.78 -12.93 -2.91
CA VAL A 131 -30.43 -14.34 -3.06
C VAL A 131 -30.35 -14.65 -4.56
N GLY A 132 -29.23 -15.23 -5.00
CA GLY A 132 -29.00 -15.54 -6.42
C GLY A 132 -28.04 -14.55 -7.11
N PRO A 133 -27.83 -14.71 -8.44
CA PRO A 133 -26.88 -13.89 -9.19
C PRO A 133 -27.26 -12.41 -9.14
N LEU A 134 -26.26 -11.53 -9.06
CA LEU A 134 -26.49 -10.10 -9.17
C LEU A 134 -26.91 -9.77 -10.62
N PRO A 135 -27.87 -8.85 -10.80
CA PRO A 135 -28.23 -8.36 -12.13
C PRO A 135 -27.03 -7.68 -12.76
N ASP A 136 -26.90 -7.81 -14.08
CA ASP A 136 -25.85 -7.14 -14.83
C ASP A 136 -25.97 -5.61 -14.62
N PRO A 137 -24.93 -4.94 -14.06
CA PRO A 137 -24.93 -3.50 -13.87
C PRO A 137 -25.21 -2.69 -15.16
N CYS A 138 -24.94 -3.25 -16.34
CA CYS A 138 -25.25 -2.62 -17.62
C CYS A 138 -26.76 -2.51 -17.90
N LEU A 139 -27.61 -3.27 -17.20
CA LEU A 139 -29.07 -3.16 -17.35
C LEU A 139 -29.59 -1.81 -16.87
N PHE A 140 -28.90 -1.14 -15.94
CA PHE A 140 -29.34 0.14 -15.39
C PHE A 140 -29.20 1.30 -16.39
N ARG A 141 -28.48 1.12 -17.51
CA ARG A 141 -28.32 2.10 -18.62
C ARG A 141 -28.15 3.54 -18.12
N VAL A 142 -27.34 3.71 -17.08
CA VAL A 142 -27.24 4.97 -16.31
C VAL A 142 -26.80 6.14 -17.21
N THR A 143 -25.82 5.92 -18.08
CA THR A 143 -25.35 6.96 -19.02
C THR A 143 -26.43 7.41 -20.00
N GLU A 144 -27.26 6.49 -20.49
CA GLU A 144 -28.36 6.79 -21.42
C GLU A 144 -29.47 7.56 -20.70
N ALA A 145 -29.83 7.11 -19.48
CA ALA A 145 -30.87 7.73 -18.66
C ALA A 145 -30.58 9.20 -18.31
N TYR A 146 -29.30 9.56 -18.13
CA TYR A 146 -28.86 10.92 -17.80
C TYR A 146 -28.24 11.67 -19.00
N SER A 147 -28.42 11.19 -20.23
CA SER A 147 -27.81 11.78 -21.43
C SER A 147 -28.25 13.24 -21.70
N ALA A 148 -29.48 13.59 -21.34
CA ALA A 148 -30.05 14.93 -21.51
C ALA A 148 -29.57 15.96 -20.46
N PHE A 149 -28.94 15.51 -19.38
CA PHE A 149 -28.45 16.39 -18.31
C PHE A 149 -27.10 16.99 -18.69
N SER A 150 -26.85 18.23 -18.23
CA SER A 150 -25.55 18.88 -18.33
C SER A 150 -24.51 18.08 -17.53
N ILE A 151 -23.22 18.23 -17.85
CA ILE A 151 -22.15 17.47 -17.17
C ILE A 151 -22.13 17.76 -15.66
N GLU A 152 -22.43 19.00 -15.27
CA GLU A 152 -22.40 19.48 -13.88
C GLU A 152 -23.58 18.93 -13.06
N ASP A 153 -24.71 18.64 -13.70
CA ASP A 153 -25.93 18.15 -13.05
C ASP A 153 -26.03 16.61 -13.01
N ARG A 154 -25.07 15.91 -13.64
CA ARG A 154 -25.10 14.45 -13.68
C ARG A 154 -24.67 13.85 -12.34
N PRO A 155 -25.41 12.86 -11.81
CA PRO A 155 -25.02 12.23 -10.55
C PRO A 155 -23.71 11.46 -10.71
N LEU A 156 -22.94 11.33 -9.63
CA LEU A 156 -21.60 10.72 -9.63
C LEU A 156 -21.58 9.30 -10.21
N VAL A 157 -22.69 8.56 -10.10
CA VAL A 157 -22.85 7.22 -10.70
C VAL A 157 -22.63 7.22 -12.23
N THR A 158 -22.88 8.34 -12.92
CA THR A 158 -22.62 8.48 -14.37
C THR A 158 -21.14 8.53 -14.73
N THR A 159 -20.27 8.83 -13.75
CA THR A 159 -18.81 8.79 -13.93
C THR A 159 -18.27 7.36 -13.84
N MET A 160 -19.08 6.41 -13.37
CA MET A 160 -18.71 5.00 -13.35
C MET A 160 -18.79 4.44 -14.76
N ASN A 161 -17.66 3.93 -15.25
CA ASN A 161 -17.51 3.45 -16.61
C ASN A 161 -18.08 2.02 -16.79
N MET A 162 -19.32 1.80 -16.34
CA MET A 162 -20.04 0.52 -16.47
C MET A 162 -20.49 0.34 -17.93
N ARG A 163 -19.94 -0.66 -18.62
CA ARG A 163 -20.22 -0.93 -20.04
C ARG A 163 -20.11 -2.42 -20.38
N PRO A 164 -20.92 -2.97 -21.30
CA PRO A 164 -20.95 -4.42 -21.56
C PRO A 164 -19.61 -5.04 -21.99
N ASP A 165 -18.70 -4.24 -22.54
CA ASP A 165 -17.36 -4.64 -22.97
C ASP A 165 -16.34 -4.74 -21.82
N LYS A 166 -16.71 -4.31 -20.62
CA LYS A 166 -15.83 -4.37 -19.44
C LYS A 166 -15.72 -5.77 -18.86
N PRO A 167 -14.51 -6.19 -18.45
CA PRO A 167 -14.32 -7.49 -17.81
C PRO A 167 -15.07 -7.55 -16.47
N LEU A 168 -15.37 -8.78 -16.07
CA LEU A 168 -15.91 -9.08 -14.75
C LEU A 168 -14.78 -9.28 -13.75
N VAL A 169 -14.96 -8.79 -12.53
CA VAL A 169 -14.02 -8.87 -11.41
C VAL A 169 -14.71 -9.42 -10.17
N GLU A 170 -13.95 -10.08 -9.29
CA GLU A 170 -14.49 -10.59 -8.04
C GLU A 170 -14.71 -9.47 -7.02
N SER A 171 -15.86 -9.50 -6.35
CA SER A 171 -16.21 -8.64 -5.22
C SER A 171 -16.65 -9.47 -4.02
N ALA A 172 -16.74 -8.86 -2.83
CA ALA A 172 -17.28 -9.53 -1.64
C ALA A 172 -18.73 -10.06 -1.82
N PHE A 173 -19.45 -9.62 -2.86
CA PHE A 173 -20.81 -10.05 -3.17
C PHE A 173 -20.91 -10.90 -4.44
N GLY A 174 -19.77 -11.38 -4.96
CA GLY A 174 -19.67 -12.20 -6.16
C GLY A 174 -19.11 -11.44 -7.35
N ILE A 175 -19.31 -12.01 -8.53
CA ILE A 175 -18.78 -11.46 -9.78
C ILE A 175 -19.54 -10.19 -10.17
N VAL A 176 -18.82 -9.09 -10.37
CA VAL A 176 -19.37 -7.77 -10.74
C VAL A 176 -18.54 -7.15 -11.87
N GLN A 177 -19.08 -6.15 -12.55
CA GLN A 177 -18.37 -5.46 -13.61
C GLN A 177 -17.24 -4.57 -13.08
N GLU A 178 -16.08 -4.59 -13.75
CA GLU A 178 -14.95 -3.70 -13.48
C GLU A 178 -15.39 -2.23 -13.60
N GLY A 179 -15.14 -1.43 -12.56
CA GLY A 179 -15.50 -0.01 -12.52
C GLY A 179 -16.90 0.28 -11.96
N SER A 180 -17.65 -0.77 -11.57
CA SER A 180 -18.88 -0.61 -10.78
C SER A 180 -18.60 -0.18 -9.34
N VAL A 181 -19.61 0.38 -8.66
CA VAL A 181 -19.53 0.75 -7.22
C VAL A 181 -19.00 -0.42 -6.38
N LEU A 182 -19.53 -1.62 -6.62
CA LEU A 182 -19.21 -2.82 -5.84
C LEU A 182 -17.76 -3.27 -6.07
N SER A 183 -17.25 -3.16 -7.31
CA SER A 183 -15.85 -3.50 -7.60
C SER A 183 -14.85 -2.62 -6.84
N TYR A 184 -15.19 -1.33 -6.62
CA TYR A 184 -14.32 -0.38 -5.93
C TYR A 184 -14.50 -0.39 -4.41
N GLN A 185 -15.74 -0.41 -3.94
CA GLN A 185 -16.05 -0.29 -2.50
C GLN A 185 -15.96 -1.63 -1.76
N MET A 186 -16.18 -2.73 -2.47
CA MET A 186 -16.28 -4.08 -1.92
C MET A 186 -15.41 -5.07 -2.72
N PRO A 187 -14.10 -4.79 -2.91
CA PRO A 187 -13.23 -5.73 -3.59
C PRO A 187 -13.32 -7.10 -2.90
N ALA A 188 -13.24 -8.19 -3.66
CA ALA A 188 -13.11 -9.50 -3.06
C ALA A 188 -11.90 -9.44 -2.14
N LEU A 189 -12.10 -9.81 -0.88
CA LEU A 189 -10.96 -10.04 0.00
C LEU A 189 -10.19 -11.16 -0.67
N THR A 190 -9.06 -10.83 -1.33
CA THR A 190 -8.15 -11.83 -1.86
C THR A 190 -7.84 -12.72 -0.67
N SER A 191 -8.36 -13.94 -0.69
CA SER A 191 -8.04 -14.90 0.33
C SER A 191 -6.53 -15.00 0.33
N ARG A 192 -5.89 -14.61 1.44
CA ARG A 192 -4.45 -14.83 1.63
C ARG A 192 -4.14 -16.33 1.72
N TYR A 193 -5.15 -17.19 1.69
CA TYR A 193 -5.01 -18.64 1.62
C TYR A 193 -5.19 -19.10 0.17
N THR A 194 -4.32 -19.99 -0.28
CA THR A 194 -4.48 -20.70 -1.55
C THR A 194 -4.70 -22.17 -1.26
N THR A 195 -5.85 -22.71 -1.65
CA THR A 195 -6.21 -24.12 -1.42
C THR A 195 -6.43 -24.79 -2.77
N LEU A 196 -5.49 -25.66 -3.16
CA LEU A 196 -5.56 -26.49 -4.35
C LEU A 196 -6.03 -27.91 -4.00
N HIS A 197 -5.57 -28.45 -2.86
CA HIS A 197 -5.95 -29.76 -2.34
C HIS A 197 -7.02 -29.60 -1.26
N THR A 198 -8.22 -30.14 -1.50
CA THR A 198 -9.35 -30.04 -0.57
C THR A 198 -9.29 -31.04 0.59
N ASP A 199 -8.56 -32.14 0.42
CA ASP A 199 -8.44 -33.23 1.41
C ASP A 199 -7.27 -33.02 2.39
N THR A 200 -6.73 -31.80 2.43
CA THR A 200 -5.57 -31.46 3.27
C THR A 200 -5.93 -31.44 4.76
N PRO A 201 -5.10 -32.01 5.64
CA PRO A 201 -5.26 -31.86 7.09
C PRO A 201 -5.19 -30.38 7.51
N PRO A 202 -5.79 -29.99 8.64
CA PRO A 202 -5.71 -28.61 9.12
C PRO A 202 -4.25 -28.19 9.30
N THR A 203 -3.93 -26.95 8.92
CA THR A 203 -2.61 -26.37 9.11
C THR A 203 -2.20 -26.50 10.58
N PRO A 204 -0.99 -27.04 10.87
CA PRO A 204 -0.57 -27.24 12.25
C PRO A 204 -0.46 -25.90 12.98
N HIS A 205 -0.84 -25.89 14.25
CA HIS A 205 -0.62 -24.73 15.11
C HIS A 205 0.88 -24.52 15.33
N LEU A 206 1.31 -23.26 15.23
CA LEU A 206 2.69 -22.86 15.46
C LEU A 206 2.81 -22.09 16.79
N PRO A 207 3.79 -22.41 17.65
CA PRO A 207 4.83 -23.43 17.46
C PRO A 207 4.28 -24.87 17.60
N ILE A 208 4.97 -25.81 16.94
CA ILE A 208 4.64 -27.24 16.95
C ILE A 208 4.83 -27.79 18.36
N GLU A 209 3.84 -28.53 18.85
CA GLU A 209 3.88 -29.18 20.17
C GLU A 209 4.96 -30.27 20.23
N GLY A 210 5.62 -30.40 21.38
CA GLY A 210 6.63 -31.43 21.62
C GLY A 210 8.04 -31.09 21.12
N TYR A 211 8.23 -29.96 20.43
CA TYR A 211 9.56 -29.44 20.16
C TYR A 211 10.02 -28.56 21.33
N VAL A 212 11.10 -28.94 22.02
CA VAL A 212 11.67 -28.12 23.10
C VAL A 212 13.03 -27.63 22.66
N ILE A 213 13.21 -26.31 22.59
CA ILE A 213 14.54 -25.74 22.41
C ILE A 213 15.29 -25.97 23.73
N LEU A 214 16.35 -26.78 23.66
CA LEU A 214 17.18 -27.10 24.81
C LEU A 214 17.71 -25.80 25.45
N PRO A 215 17.69 -25.70 26.79
CA PRO A 215 18.32 -24.59 27.49
C PRO A 215 19.78 -24.46 27.05
N CYS A 216 20.24 -23.23 26.85
CA CYS A 216 21.64 -22.99 26.58
C CYS A 216 22.41 -23.10 27.92
N ASP A 217 23.43 -23.96 28.00
CA ASP A 217 24.27 -24.16 29.20
C ASP A 217 25.18 -22.96 29.55
N LEU A 218 24.90 -21.79 28.99
CA LEU A 218 25.64 -20.56 29.27
C LEU A 218 25.14 -19.96 30.59
N PRO A 219 26.01 -19.76 31.59
CA PRO A 219 25.64 -19.12 32.85
C PRO A 219 25.49 -17.61 32.61
N LEU A 220 24.37 -17.19 32.00
CA LEU A 220 23.98 -15.80 32.00
C LEU A 220 23.40 -15.48 33.39
N VAL A 221 24.18 -14.78 34.20
CA VAL A 221 23.70 -14.27 35.50
C VAL A 221 22.96 -12.97 35.23
N CYS A 222 21.64 -13.06 35.10
CA CYS A 222 20.77 -11.89 34.99
C CYS A 222 20.68 -11.17 36.35
N SER A 223 20.63 -9.84 36.33
CA SER A 223 20.18 -9.04 37.46
C SER A 223 18.71 -9.30 37.78
N GLU A 224 18.24 -8.87 38.95
CA GLU A 224 16.83 -9.01 39.36
C GLU A 224 15.87 -8.33 38.37
N GLU A 225 16.21 -7.12 37.91
CA GLU A 225 15.42 -6.37 36.93
C GLU A 225 15.34 -7.10 35.59
N GLU A 226 16.44 -7.65 35.10
CA GLU A 226 16.48 -8.44 33.86
C GLU A 226 15.67 -9.73 33.99
N GLN A 227 15.72 -10.40 35.15
CA GLN A 227 14.94 -11.60 35.39
C GLN A 227 13.43 -11.30 35.41
N LEU A 228 13.02 -10.20 36.05
CA LEU A 228 11.63 -9.74 36.03
C LEU A 228 11.17 -9.41 34.60
N HIS A 229 12.04 -8.79 33.79
CA HIS A 229 11.74 -8.53 32.38
C HIS A 229 11.57 -9.84 31.59
N MET A 230 12.48 -10.81 31.74
CA MET A 230 12.37 -12.10 31.07
C MET A 230 11.10 -12.85 31.46
N ASN A 231 10.72 -12.81 32.74
CA ASN A 231 9.46 -13.37 33.22
C ASN A 231 8.23 -12.66 32.60
N SER A 232 8.29 -11.34 32.39
CA SER A 232 7.22 -10.58 31.74
C SER A 232 6.99 -10.96 30.27
N LEU A 233 7.98 -11.56 29.62
CA LEU A 233 7.87 -12.03 28.23
C LEU A 233 7.35 -13.46 28.12
N SER A 234 7.27 -14.19 29.23
CA SER A 234 6.84 -15.58 29.26
C SER A 234 5.47 -15.75 28.62
N VAL A 235 5.34 -16.81 27.82
CA VAL A 235 4.09 -17.18 27.14
C VAL A 235 3.92 -18.68 27.29
N ASP A 236 2.67 -19.12 27.48
CA ASP A 236 2.33 -20.53 27.38
C ASP A 236 2.09 -20.92 25.91
N LEU A 237 1.91 -22.22 25.67
CA LEU A 237 1.71 -22.74 24.31
C LEU A 237 0.40 -22.23 23.69
N GLU A 238 -0.67 -22.17 24.48
CA GLU A 238 -1.99 -21.72 24.04
C GLU A 238 -1.97 -20.23 23.63
N MET A 239 -1.31 -19.39 24.43
CA MET A 239 -1.10 -17.97 24.15
C MET A 239 -0.24 -17.80 22.92
N SER A 240 0.78 -18.64 22.74
CA SER A 240 1.62 -18.62 21.54
C SER A 240 0.80 -18.89 20.26
N HIS A 241 -0.11 -19.86 20.31
CA HIS A 241 -1.04 -20.16 19.21
C HIS A 241 -2.00 -18.99 18.93
N LYS A 242 -2.57 -18.38 19.99
CA LYS A 242 -3.45 -17.20 19.86
C LYS A 242 -2.72 -16.00 19.29
N ILE A 243 -1.46 -15.77 19.70
CA ILE A 243 -0.62 -14.69 19.17
C ILE A 243 -0.37 -14.90 17.68
N GLU A 244 -0.01 -16.11 17.26
CA GLU A 244 0.19 -16.41 15.84
C GLU A 244 -1.08 -16.10 15.04
N GLU A 245 -2.23 -16.64 15.46
CA GLU A 245 -3.50 -16.47 14.76
C GLU A 245 -3.92 -14.99 14.68
N ALA A 246 -3.85 -14.26 15.79
CA ALA A 246 -4.22 -12.84 15.85
C ALA A 246 -3.29 -11.93 15.03
N THR A 247 -2.07 -12.40 14.72
CA THR A 247 -1.04 -11.60 14.06
C THR A 247 -0.68 -12.06 12.65
N ARG A 248 -1.49 -12.93 12.02
CA ARG A 248 -1.34 -13.36 10.61
C ARG A 248 -1.34 -12.23 9.59
N GLU A 249 -1.88 -11.06 9.94
CA GLU A 249 -1.81 -9.86 9.09
C GLU A 249 -0.47 -9.13 9.14
N GLN A 250 0.45 -9.61 9.98
CA GLN A 250 1.82 -9.15 10.17
C GLN A 250 1.95 -7.63 10.22
N SER A 251 2.60 -7.02 9.22
CA SER A 251 2.89 -5.58 9.17
C SER A 251 1.64 -4.68 9.22
N SER A 252 0.47 -5.22 8.88
CA SER A 252 -0.81 -4.53 9.00
C SER A 252 -1.38 -4.53 10.41
N SER A 253 -0.99 -5.49 11.26
CA SER A 253 -1.40 -5.62 12.66
C SER A 253 -0.53 -4.76 13.58
N SER A 254 -1.16 -3.89 14.37
CA SER A 254 -0.46 -3.12 15.41
C SER A 254 0.08 -3.99 16.54
N GLU A 255 -0.63 -5.08 16.85
CA GLU A 255 -0.25 -6.04 17.88
C GLU A 255 1.03 -6.77 17.51
N TRP A 256 1.18 -7.14 16.24
CA TRP A 256 2.40 -7.75 15.72
C TRP A 256 3.65 -6.85 15.95
N HIS A 257 3.52 -5.54 15.73
CA HIS A 257 4.61 -4.59 16.01
C HIS A 257 4.92 -4.48 17.51
N LEU A 258 3.89 -4.47 18.36
CA LEU A 258 4.03 -4.36 19.81
C LEU A 258 4.74 -5.59 20.39
N LEU A 259 4.33 -6.80 19.97
CA LEU A 259 4.88 -8.07 20.46
C LEU A 259 6.31 -8.32 19.97
N ARG A 260 6.69 -7.80 18.79
CA ARG A 260 8.06 -7.90 18.26
C ARG A 260 9.04 -6.95 18.96
N LYS A 261 8.58 -5.81 19.46
CA LYS A 261 9.46 -4.77 20.03
C LYS A 261 10.37 -5.26 21.17
N PRO A 262 9.89 -6.04 22.16
CA PRO A 262 10.76 -6.56 23.22
C PRO A 262 11.48 -7.86 22.86
N ARG A 263 11.42 -8.32 21.60
CA ARG A 263 11.93 -9.64 21.18
C ARG A 263 13.00 -9.51 20.11
N VAL A 264 13.93 -10.46 20.14
CA VAL A 264 14.87 -10.69 19.06
C VAL A 264 14.14 -11.44 17.94
N THR A 265 14.07 -10.82 16.76
CA THR A 265 13.32 -11.38 15.61
C THR A 265 14.23 -11.99 14.56
N ALA A 266 13.78 -13.05 13.88
CA ALA A 266 14.50 -13.76 12.81
C ALA A 266 15.21 -12.81 11.82
N SER A 267 14.51 -11.77 11.36
CA SER A 267 15.05 -10.75 10.43
C SER A 267 16.31 -9.99 10.92
N ARG A 268 16.61 -10.03 12.21
CA ARG A 268 17.76 -9.35 12.84
C ARG A 268 18.90 -10.31 13.19
N PHE A 269 18.71 -11.63 13.06
CA PHE A 269 19.72 -12.61 13.47
C PHE A 269 21.05 -12.44 12.77
N ARG A 270 21.05 -12.08 11.47
CA ARG A 270 22.29 -11.77 10.76
C ARG A 270 23.08 -10.68 11.47
N GLU A 271 22.44 -9.60 11.93
CA GLU A 271 23.13 -8.53 12.64
C GLU A 271 23.62 -8.97 14.02
N ILE A 272 22.80 -9.76 14.71
CA ILE A 272 23.11 -10.30 16.05
C ILE A 272 24.35 -11.18 16.01
N CYS A 273 24.49 -12.05 15.00
CA CYS A 273 25.68 -12.89 14.82
C CYS A 273 26.97 -12.09 14.57
N HIS A 274 26.86 -10.81 14.20
CA HIS A 274 28.01 -9.94 13.95
C HIS A 274 28.28 -8.92 15.06
N VAL A 275 27.53 -8.98 16.16
CA VAL A 275 27.76 -8.14 17.35
C VAL A 275 29.13 -8.45 17.95
N ARG A 276 29.89 -7.40 18.26
CA ARG A 276 31.24 -7.47 18.86
C ARG A 276 31.27 -6.60 20.11
N GLY A 277 31.06 -7.23 21.26
CA GLY A 277 31.06 -6.55 22.56
C GLY A 277 29.82 -5.69 22.81
N GLU A 278 29.76 -5.15 24.02
CA GLU A 278 28.58 -4.54 24.64
C GLU A 278 28.08 -3.28 23.91
N SER A 279 28.99 -2.42 23.45
CA SER A 279 28.62 -1.17 22.75
C SER A 279 27.85 -1.43 21.45
N SER A 280 28.28 -2.42 20.67
CA SER A 280 27.59 -2.82 19.44
C SER A 280 26.26 -3.53 19.73
N ALA A 281 26.17 -4.27 20.84
CA ALA A 281 24.94 -4.90 21.31
C ALA A 281 23.90 -3.83 21.69
N ASN A 282 24.32 -2.82 22.46
CA ASN A 282 23.45 -1.72 22.88
C ASN A 282 22.95 -0.91 21.68
N SER A 283 23.82 -0.60 20.71
CA SER A 283 23.41 0.08 19.48
C SER A 283 22.40 -0.73 18.66
N LEU A 284 22.57 -2.05 18.58
CA LEU A 284 21.61 -2.93 17.91
C LEU A 284 20.28 -2.99 18.67
N ALA A 285 20.31 -3.08 20.00
CA ALA A 285 19.11 -3.09 20.84
C ALA A 285 18.30 -1.79 20.69
N GLU A 286 18.95 -0.62 20.72
CA GLU A 286 18.29 0.68 20.47
C GLU A 286 17.60 0.71 19.10
N ARG A 287 18.24 0.16 18.07
CA ARG A 287 17.66 0.09 16.72
C ARG A 287 16.46 -0.86 16.65
N ILE A 288 16.50 -1.98 17.36
CA ILE A 288 15.36 -2.91 17.47
C ILE A 288 14.18 -2.20 18.16
N LEU A 289 14.43 -1.54 19.28
CA LEU A 289 13.41 -0.82 20.06
C LEU A 289 12.80 0.36 19.29
N LYS A 290 13.61 1.07 18.48
CA LYS A 290 13.12 2.17 17.64
C LYS A 290 12.24 1.69 16.48
N GLY A 291 12.42 0.43 16.06
CA GLY A 291 11.72 -0.17 14.93
C GLY A 291 12.27 0.23 13.57
N THR A 292 11.88 -0.53 12.54
CA THR A 292 12.29 -0.30 11.16
C THR A 292 11.30 0.64 10.47
N ARG A 293 11.81 1.69 9.81
CA ARG A 293 10.97 2.50 8.92
C ARG A 293 10.72 1.72 7.62
N GLN A 294 9.45 1.63 7.21
CA GLN A 294 9.08 1.00 5.95
C GLN A 294 9.64 1.81 4.78
N THR A 295 10.42 1.17 3.90
CA THR A 295 10.91 1.77 2.65
C THR A 295 9.95 1.49 1.49
N ALA A 296 10.13 2.17 0.36
CA ALA A 296 9.33 1.92 -0.85
C ALA A 296 9.50 0.48 -1.34
N GLU A 297 10.73 -0.05 -1.34
CA GLU A 297 11.01 -1.44 -1.72
C GLU A 297 10.35 -2.45 -0.78
N MET A 298 10.37 -2.19 0.54
CA MET A 298 9.68 -3.05 1.51
C MET A 298 8.17 -3.06 1.30
N ARG A 299 7.59 -1.89 0.97
CA ARG A 299 6.15 -1.80 0.68
C ARG A 299 5.80 -2.56 -0.59
N ARG A 300 6.58 -2.38 -1.67
CA ARG A 300 6.41 -3.13 -2.92
C ARG A 300 6.52 -4.64 -2.67
N GLY A 301 7.50 -5.08 -1.89
CA GLY A 301 7.64 -6.51 -1.52
C GLY A 301 6.38 -7.05 -0.87
N ALA A 302 5.90 -6.37 0.18
CA ALA A 302 4.67 -6.75 0.88
C ALA A 302 3.41 -6.72 -0.01
N GLU A 303 3.33 -5.82 -0.99
CA GLU A 303 2.23 -5.76 -1.95
C GLU A 303 2.28 -6.88 -2.99
N MET A 304 3.47 -7.37 -3.34
CA MET A 304 3.66 -8.44 -4.33
C MET A 304 3.61 -9.84 -3.72
N GLU A 305 3.89 -9.99 -2.43
CA GLU A 305 3.88 -11.28 -1.70
C GLU A 305 2.62 -12.13 -1.97
N PRO A 306 1.38 -11.60 -1.93
CA PRO A 306 0.19 -12.40 -2.23
C PRO A 306 0.18 -12.97 -3.66
N THR A 307 0.64 -12.19 -4.63
CA THR A 307 0.74 -12.62 -6.03
C THR A 307 1.81 -13.71 -6.19
N VAL A 308 2.96 -13.54 -5.53
CA VAL A 308 4.04 -14.54 -5.54
C VAL A 308 3.57 -15.84 -4.87
N ALA A 309 2.87 -15.74 -3.75
CA ALA A 309 2.32 -16.90 -3.05
C ALA A 309 1.32 -17.67 -3.93
N ALA A 310 0.43 -16.98 -4.65
CA ALA A 310 -0.53 -17.59 -5.56
C ALA A 310 0.18 -18.31 -6.73
N GLU A 311 1.15 -17.66 -7.37
CA GLU A 311 1.92 -18.26 -8.47
C GLU A 311 2.77 -19.45 -8.00
N TYR A 312 3.43 -19.32 -6.85
CA TYR A 312 4.19 -20.40 -6.24
C TYR A 312 3.28 -21.60 -5.94
N SER A 313 2.13 -21.37 -5.31
CA SER A 313 1.17 -22.42 -4.98
C SER A 313 0.72 -23.17 -6.23
N ARG A 314 0.42 -22.43 -7.31
CA ARG A 314 0.02 -22.99 -8.61
C ARG A 314 1.14 -23.79 -9.28
N LEU A 315 2.38 -23.31 -9.25
CA LEU A 315 3.52 -23.96 -9.91
C LEU A 315 4.00 -25.19 -9.16
N ALA A 316 4.09 -25.10 -7.83
CA ALA A 316 4.50 -26.19 -6.96
C ALA A 316 3.35 -27.16 -6.64
N ASN A 317 2.11 -26.82 -6.99
CA ASN A 317 0.92 -27.60 -6.68
C ASN A 317 0.75 -27.87 -5.18
N VAL A 318 0.89 -26.81 -4.37
CA VAL A 318 0.82 -26.84 -2.90
C VAL A 318 -0.30 -25.93 -2.38
N ASN A 319 -0.76 -26.18 -1.16
CA ASN A 319 -1.61 -25.21 -0.46
C ASN A 319 -0.74 -24.19 0.28
N TYR A 320 -1.21 -22.96 0.41
CA TYR A 320 -0.54 -21.88 1.13
C TYR A 320 -1.48 -21.25 2.17
N SER A 321 -0.93 -21.01 3.36
CA SER A 321 -1.58 -20.29 4.46
C SER A 321 -0.66 -19.19 4.99
N PRO A 322 -1.18 -17.99 5.31
CA PRO A 322 -0.40 -16.94 5.96
C PRO A 322 0.02 -17.36 7.37
N CYS A 323 1.17 -16.86 7.83
CA CYS A 323 1.71 -17.12 9.16
C CYS A 323 1.85 -15.81 9.95
N GLY A 324 1.49 -15.83 11.22
CA GLY A 324 1.69 -14.72 12.16
C GLY A 324 3.04 -14.73 12.86
N LEU A 325 3.11 -14.02 13.99
CA LEU A 325 4.26 -14.06 14.89
C LEU A 325 4.26 -15.35 15.70
N VAL A 326 5.25 -16.19 15.47
CA VAL A 326 5.50 -17.41 16.24
C VAL A 326 6.47 -17.09 17.37
N ILE A 327 6.05 -17.38 18.60
CA ILE A 327 6.86 -17.27 19.82
C ILE A 327 6.88 -18.66 20.46
N HIS A 328 8.05 -19.15 20.85
CA HIS A 328 8.16 -20.44 21.50
C HIS A 328 8.15 -20.28 23.03
N PRO A 329 7.35 -21.06 23.79
CA PRO A 329 7.28 -20.97 25.25
C PRO A 329 8.63 -21.14 25.97
N SER A 330 9.55 -21.95 25.42
CA SER A 330 10.88 -22.13 26.01
C SER A 330 11.87 -21.01 25.68
N THR A 331 11.58 -20.18 24.68
CA THR A 331 12.41 -19.02 24.30
C THR A 331 11.55 -17.79 24.04
N PRO A 332 10.83 -17.27 25.05
CA PRO A 332 9.89 -16.16 24.90
C PRO A 332 10.51 -14.85 24.41
N TRP A 333 11.84 -14.70 24.53
CA TRP A 333 12.60 -13.56 24.04
C TRP A 333 12.88 -13.61 22.53
N LEU A 334 12.60 -14.73 21.87
CA LEU A 334 12.73 -14.91 20.42
C LEU A 334 11.36 -14.83 19.73
N GLY A 335 11.34 -14.38 18.48
CA GLY A 335 10.16 -14.43 17.63
C GLY A 335 10.48 -14.56 16.14
N ALA A 336 9.64 -15.24 15.39
CA ALA A 336 9.75 -15.35 13.94
C ALA A 336 8.39 -15.09 13.29
N SER A 337 8.40 -14.58 12.06
CA SER A 337 7.18 -14.44 11.24
C SER A 337 7.52 -14.90 9.84
N PRO A 338 7.46 -16.22 9.56
CA PRO A 338 7.57 -16.74 8.20
C PRO A 338 6.54 -16.09 7.27
N ASP A 339 6.81 -16.06 5.96
CA ASP A 339 5.86 -15.49 4.99
C ASP A 339 4.62 -16.39 4.82
N GLY A 340 4.75 -17.68 5.10
CA GLY A 340 3.61 -18.57 5.29
C GLY A 340 3.97 -20.01 5.57
N VAL A 341 2.92 -20.82 5.71
CA VAL A 341 2.96 -22.28 5.85
C VAL A 341 2.44 -22.89 4.57
N VAL A 342 3.14 -23.91 4.08
CA VAL A 342 2.77 -24.63 2.85
C VAL A 342 2.47 -26.08 3.16
N PHE A 343 1.51 -26.66 2.43
CA PHE A 343 1.24 -28.08 2.45
C PHE A 343 1.50 -28.69 1.08
N ASP A 344 2.43 -29.64 1.03
CA ASP A 344 2.76 -30.43 -0.14
C ASP A 344 2.39 -31.91 0.13
N PRO A 345 1.43 -32.49 -0.62
CA PRO A 345 1.05 -33.89 -0.44
C PRO A 345 2.14 -34.88 -0.87
N THR A 346 3.14 -34.44 -1.63
CA THR A 346 4.22 -35.27 -2.18
C THR A 346 5.45 -35.34 -1.28
N GLU A 347 5.59 -34.42 -0.32
CA GLU A 347 6.74 -34.36 0.59
C GLU A 347 6.45 -34.94 1.99
N TYR A 348 7.52 -35.28 2.72
CA TYR A 348 7.46 -35.66 4.13
C TYR A 348 8.58 -34.98 4.93
N PRO A 349 8.27 -34.15 5.95
CA PRO A 349 6.93 -33.79 6.41
C PRO A 349 6.13 -32.99 5.36
N GLN A 350 4.81 -33.21 5.33
CA GLN A 350 3.93 -32.57 4.34
C GLN A 350 3.77 -31.06 4.54
N PHE A 351 4.08 -30.55 5.73
CA PHE A 351 4.01 -29.12 6.04
C PHE A 351 5.40 -28.51 6.07
N GLY A 352 5.55 -27.37 5.41
CA GLY A 352 6.78 -26.59 5.35
C GLY A 352 6.53 -25.10 5.61
N LEU A 353 7.61 -24.35 5.76
CA LEU A 353 7.59 -22.88 5.82
C LEU A 353 8.11 -22.31 4.50
N VAL A 354 7.58 -21.15 4.11
CA VAL A 354 8.05 -20.43 2.92
C VAL A 354 8.54 -19.03 3.30
N GLU A 355 9.58 -18.58 2.61
CA GLU A 355 10.13 -17.23 2.68
C GLU A 355 10.29 -16.71 1.24
N PHE A 356 9.51 -15.70 0.89
CA PHE A 356 9.53 -15.07 -0.42
C PHE A 356 10.57 -13.95 -0.47
N LYS A 357 11.16 -13.79 -1.66
CA LYS A 357 12.05 -12.68 -1.99
C LYS A 357 11.59 -12.04 -3.28
N CYS A 358 11.48 -10.72 -3.24
CA CYS A 358 10.96 -9.89 -4.32
C CYS A 358 12.04 -8.93 -4.85
N PRO A 359 13.10 -9.42 -5.49
CA PRO A 359 14.18 -8.57 -5.97
C PRO A 359 13.69 -7.56 -7.02
N ASN A 360 14.36 -6.41 -7.09
CA ASN A 360 14.11 -5.37 -8.09
C ASN A 360 15.15 -5.45 -9.23
N VAL A 361 15.52 -6.67 -9.63
CA VAL A 361 16.44 -6.93 -10.73
C VAL A 361 15.80 -7.86 -11.76
N PRO A 362 16.08 -7.68 -13.07
CA PRO A 362 15.46 -8.48 -14.13
C PRO A 362 15.82 -9.96 -14.06
N ASN A 363 17.01 -10.29 -13.54
CA ASN A 363 17.50 -11.64 -13.33
C ASN A 363 18.08 -11.72 -11.92
N TYR A 364 17.58 -12.64 -11.12
CA TYR A 364 18.13 -13.00 -9.83
C TYR A 364 18.82 -14.35 -9.98
N VAL A 365 20.14 -14.35 -9.89
CA VAL A 365 20.94 -15.57 -9.74
C VAL A 365 21.63 -15.38 -8.39
N ASP A 366 21.28 -16.22 -7.41
CA ASP A 366 21.96 -16.26 -6.11
C ASP A 366 23.43 -16.68 -6.27
#